data_AF-S4WAA8-F1
#
_entry.id   AF-S4WAA8-F1
#
_cell.length_a   1.000
_cell.length_b   1.000
_cell.length_c   1.000
_cell.angle_alpha   90.00
_cell.angle_beta   90.00
_cell.angle_gamma   90.00
#
_symmetry.space_group_name_H-M   'P 1'
#
loop_
_entity.id
_entity.type
_entity.pdbx_description
1 polymer ?
#
loop_
_entity_poly.entity_id
_entity_poly.type
_entity_poly.pdbx_seq_one_letter_code
_entity_poly.pdbx_strand_id
1 'polypeptide(L)'
;MKNHIIISLLFLSIGLSQQEYNDNDLIEMDNGLWTEKFSDEPITGKVFGYFGEESNPKKVYIGNVRNGKKEGKWVSYYHSTGKKRFEYNFKNGKEDGLCIEWSENGQKSSEWISKDGKKNGLITTWYENGQKKSKRTFKDGIVDGLYIKWFENGQKEYKKTYKDGELDGLYTTWYENGQKEIEGTFKDGKPNKLIGKWNEDGSVKE
;
A
#
# COMPACT_ATOMS: atom_id res chain seq x y z
N MET A 1 57.22 34.75 13.21
CA MET A 1 57.12 33.80 12.09
C MET A 1 55.88 32.95 12.32
N LYS A 2 54.83 33.11 11.52
CA LYS A 2 53.60 32.32 11.62
C LYS A 2 53.79 31.05 10.79
N ASN A 3 53.84 29.89 11.45
CA ASN A 3 53.78 28.59 10.76
C ASN A 3 52.32 28.28 10.46
N HIS A 4 51.93 28.39 9.19
CA HIS A 4 50.68 27.84 8.70
C HIS A 4 50.89 26.35 8.40
N ILE A 5 50.25 25.50 9.21
CA ILE A 5 50.11 24.07 8.89
C ILE A 5 49.01 23.97 7.83
N ILE A 6 49.41 23.69 6.60
CA ILE A 6 48.49 23.36 5.50
C ILE A 6 48.14 21.88 5.66
N ILE A 7 46.92 21.61 6.13
CA ILE A 7 46.34 20.26 6.11
C ILE A 7 45.79 20.05 4.70
N SER A 8 46.56 19.38 3.85
CA SER A 8 46.08 18.91 2.55
C SER A 8 45.06 17.79 2.75
N LEU A 9 43.78 18.11 2.59
CA LEU A 9 42.70 17.15 2.45
C LEU A 9 42.82 16.47 1.07
N LEU A 10 43.47 15.31 1.04
CA LEU A 10 43.41 14.37 -0.07
C LEU A 10 41.99 13.81 -0.17
N PHE A 11 41.20 14.31 -1.12
CA PHE A 11 39.99 13.64 -1.57
C PHE A 11 40.39 12.38 -2.34
N LEU A 12 40.57 11.26 -1.63
CA LEU A 12 40.43 9.96 -2.27
C LEU A 12 38.95 9.80 -2.62
N SER A 13 38.63 9.88 -3.91
CA SER A 13 37.37 9.42 -4.46
C SER A 13 37.31 7.90 -4.35
N ILE A 14 37.09 7.40 -3.14
CA ILE A 14 36.63 6.02 -2.92
C ILE A 14 35.24 5.99 -3.55
N GLY A 15 35.06 5.18 -4.58
CA GLY A 15 33.73 4.88 -5.09
C GLY A 15 32.91 4.37 -3.92
N LEU A 16 32.02 5.21 -3.37
CA LEU A 16 31.18 4.89 -2.23
C LEU A 16 30.19 3.82 -2.66
N SER A 17 30.59 2.56 -2.58
CA SER A 17 29.62 1.47 -2.49
C SER A 17 28.76 1.78 -1.26
N GLN A 18 27.46 1.98 -1.46
CA GLN A 18 26.53 2.10 -0.35
C GLN A 18 26.69 0.89 0.58
N GLN A 19 26.76 1.14 1.89
CA GLN A 19 26.82 0.08 2.90
C GLN A 19 25.61 -0.85 2.75
N GLU A 20 25.84 -2.15 2.94
CA GLU A 20 24.79 -3.16 2.89
C GLU A 20 24.51 -3.67 4.30
N TYR A 21 23.22 -3.86 4.61
CA TYR A 21 22.74 -4.35 5.89
C TYR A 21 21.82 -5.55 5.68
N ASN A 22 21.86 -6.50 6.62
CA ASN A 22 20.93 -7.61 6.70
C ASN A 22 19.71 -7.18 7.52
N ASP A 23 18.49 -7.38 7.01
CA ASP A 23 17.26 -6.98 7.69
C ASP A 23 17.10 -7.63 9.07
N ASN A 24 17.60 -8.85 9.23
CA ASN A 24 17.59 -9.54 10.51
C ASN A 24 18.47 -8.88 11.57
N ASP A 25 19.43 -8.04 11.20
CA ASP A 25 20.35 -7.34 12.10
C ASP A 25 19.90 -5.90 12.40
N LEU A 26 18.76 -5.48 11.86
CA LEU A 26 18.23 -4.14 12.04
C LEU A 26 17.07 -4.10 13.05
N ILE A 27 16.93 -2.97 13.72
CA ILE A 27 15.79 -2.65 14.58
C ILE A 27 15.27 -1.25 14.25
N GLU A 28 13.96 -1.04 14.42
CA GLU A 28 13.37 0.29 14.42
C GLU A 28 13.22 0.76 15.87
N MET A 29 13.89 1.86 16.22
CA MET A 29 13.83 2.46 17.54
C MET A 29 12.48 3.18 17.75
N ASP A 30 12.15 3.52 19.00
CA ASP A 30 10.91 4.23 19.37
C ASP A 30 10.74 5.59 18.66
N ASN A 31 11.84 6.21 18.23
CA ASN A 31 11.83 7.46 17.47
C ASN A 31 11.61 7.26 15.95
N GLY A 32 11.41 6.01 15.50
CA GLY A 32 11.22 5.62 14.10
C GLY A 32 12.49 5.54 13.27
N LEU A 33 13.68 5.63 13.89
CA LEU A 33 14.96 5.48 13.22
C LEU A 33 15.42 4.02 13.22
N TRP A 34 15.95 3.59 12.09
CA TRP A 34 16.52 2.27 11.89
C TRP A 34 18.00 2.26 12.26
N THR A 35 18.38 1.34 13.15
CA THR A 35 19.76 1.10 13.59
C THR A 35 20.11 -0.38 13.44
N GLU A 36 21.41 -0.70 13.46
CA GLU A 36 21.85 -2.08 13.71
C GLU A 36 21.56 -2.45 15.17
N LYS A 37 21.31 -3.74 15.44
CA LYS A 37 21.19 -4.24 16.81
C LYS A 37 22.40 -3.82 17.63
N PHE A 38 22.14 -3.36 18.85
CA PHE A 38 23.16 -2.88 19.80
C PHE A 38 23.90 -1.60 19.36
N SER A 39 23.35 -0.85 18.40
CA SER A 39 23.81 0.48 18.00
C SER A 39 22.70 1.51 18.14
N ASP A 40 23.08 2.72 18.56
CA ASP A 40 22.21 3.90 18.57
C ASP A 40 22.39 4.78 17.32
N GLU A 41 23.33 4.41 16.44
CA GLU A 41 23.64 5.19 15.24
C GLU A 41 22.70 4.84 14.07
N PRO A 42 21.98 5.83 13.49
CA PRO A 42 21.09 5.62 12.37
C PRO A 42 21.82 5.15 11.11
N ILE A 43 21.34 4.07 10.49
CA ILE A 43 22.00 3.51 9.31
C ILE A 43 21.75 4.35 8.04
N THR A 44 22.68 4.25 7.09
CA THR A 44 22.48 4.73 5.71
C THR A 44 23.03 3.70 4.73
N GLY A 45 22.16 3.09 3.94
CA GLY A 45 22.58 2.09 2.96
C GLY A 45 21.43 1.23 2.43
N LYS A 46 21.82 0.12 1.80
CA LYS A 46 20.91 -0.87 1.20
C LYS A 46 20.60 -1.95 2.22
N VAL A 47 19.35 -2.36 2.29
CA VAL A 47 18.90 -3.46 3.14
C VAL A 47 18.59 -4.67 2.26
N PHE A 48 19.11 -5.81 2.67
CA PHE A 48 18.90 -7.11 2.04
C PHE A 48 18.34 -8.09 3.07
N GLY A 49 17.55 -9.04 2.61
CA GLY A 49 17.13 -10.19 3.42
C GLY A 49 17.38 -11.49 2.69
N TYR A 50 17.13 -12.59 3.40
CA TYR A 50 17.39 -13.95 2.95
C TYR A 50 16.09 -14.75 3.00
N PHE A 51 15.54 -15.13 1.85
CA PHE A 51 14.24 -15.80 1.75
C PHE A 51 14.29 -16.99 0.79
N GLY A 52 13.40 -17.97 0.96
CA GLY A 52 13.33 -19.19 0.16
C GLY A 52 13.45 -20.44 1.04
N GLU A 53 13.86 -21.56 0.44
CA GLU A 53 14.08 -22.81 1.16
C GLU A 53 15.21 -22.66 2.19
N GLU A 54 15.02 -23.23 3.39
CA GLU A 54 16.01 -23.16 4.48
C GLU A 54 17.38 -23.70 4.08
N SER A 55 17.41 -24.70 3.19
CA SER A 55 18.63 -25.31 2.67
C SER A 55 19.42 -24.39 1.74
N ASN A 56 18.79 -23.37 1.14
CA ASN A 56 19.40 -22.48 0.17
C ASN A 56 18.67 -21.13 0.09
N PRO A 57 18.80 -20.28 1.12
CA PRO A 57 18.12 -18.99 1.14
C PRO A 57 18.73 -18.04 0.11
N LYS A 58 17.87 -17.31 -0.60
CA LYS A 58 18.27 -16.32 -1.60
C LYS A 58 18.40 -14.94 -0.98
N LYS A 59 19.57 -14.31 -1.13
CA LYS A 59 19.77 -12.89 -0.82
C LYS A 59 18.95 -12.04 -1.79
N VAL A 60 18.05 -11.21 -1.28
CA VAL A 60 17.21 -10.30 -2.07
C VAL A 60 17.28 -8.90 -1.51
N TYR A 61 17.21 -7.92 -2.41
CA TYR A 61 17.17 -6.52 -2.05
C TYR A 61 15.79 -6.15 -1.51
N ILE A 62 15.75 -5.57 -0.31
CA ILE A 62 14.52 -5.14 0.37
C ILE A 62 14.27 -3.66 0.13
N GLY A 63 15.26 -2.78 0.29
CA GLY A 63 15.07 -1.35 0.16
C GLY A 63 16.28 -0.52 0.59
N ASN A 64 16.11 0.80 0.70
CA ASN A 64 17.14 1.72 1.20
C ASN A 64 16.73 2.39 2.50
N VAL A 65 17.71 2.69 3.34
CA VAL A 65 17.59 3.57 4.49
C VAL A 65 18.56 4.74 4.32
N ARG A 66 18.11 5.95 4.67
CA ARG A 66 18.94 7.16 4.73
C ARG A 66 18.72 7.85 6.07
N ASN A 67 19.80 8.02 6.85
CA ASN A 67 19.77 8.60 8.20
C ASN A 67 18.69 7.94 9.08
N GLY A 68 18.68 6.60 9.10
CA GLY A 68 17.70 5.79 9.84
C GLY A 68 16.29 5.76 9.27
N LYS A 69 16.00 6.43 8.15
CA LYS A 69 14.64 6.49 7.58
C LYS A 69 14.55 5.71 6.28
N LYS A 70 13.52 4.88 6.12
CA LYS A 70 13.20 4.21 4.86
C LYS A 70 13.02 5.22 3.73
N GLU A 71 13.60 4.93 2.58
CA GLU A 71 13.55 5.79 1.39
C GLU A 71 13.32 4.95 0.13
N GLY A 72 12.45 5.43 -0.75
CA GLY A 72 12.12 4.80 -2.02
C GLY A 72 11.37 3.49 -1.86
N LYS A 73 11.58 2.59 -2.82
CA LYS A 73 10.87 1.32 -2.89
C LYS A 73 11.37 0.36 -1.81
N TRP A 74 10.42 -0.23 -1.09
CA TRP A 74 10.65 -1.30 -0.13
C TRP A 74 9.82 -2.52 -0.50
N VAL A 75 10.42 -3.71 -0.45
CA VAL A 75 9.81 -4.96 -0.86
C VAL A 75 9.86 -5.96 0.28
N SER A 76 8.73 -6.59 0.58
CA SER A 76 8.69 -7.73 1.49
C SER A 76 8.30 -9.01 0.74
N TYR A 77 8.66 -10.14 1.32
CA TYR A 77 8.52 -11.45 0.70
C TYR A 77 7.77 -12.42 1.61
N TYR A 78 7.10 -13.41 1.03
CA TYR A 78 6.60 -14.57 1.75
C TYR A 78 7.79 -15.43 2.17
N HIS A 79 7.94 -15.69 3.48
CA HIS A 79 9.09 -16.43 3.98
C HIS A 79 9.14 -17.87 3.42
N SER A 80 7.98 -18.52 3.31
CA SER A 80 7.78 -19.87 2.77
C SER A 80 8.26 -20.06 1.32
N THR A 81 8.03 -19.05 0.47
CA THR A 81 8.20 -19.19 -0.99
C THR A 81 9.23 -18.24 -1.59
N GLY A 82 9.65 -17.21 -0.85
CA GLY A 82 10.47 -16.12 -1.36
C GLY A 82 9.78 -15.25 -2.42
N LYS A 83 8.47 -15.44 -2.65
CA LYS A 83 7.70 -14.61 -3.58
C LYS A 83 7.43 -13.24 -2.98
N LYS A 84 7.34 -12.21 -3.82
CA LYS A 84 7.00 -10.85 -3.39
C LYS A 84 5.60 -10.87 -2.74
N ARG A 85 5.50 -10.24 -1.56
CA ARG A 85 4.25 -10.06 -0.82
C ARG A 85 3.78 -8.61 -0.86
N PHE A 86 4.68 -7.67 -0.57
CA PHE A 86 4.38 -6.25 -0.60
C PHE A 86 5.45 -5.44 -1.32
N GLU A 87 5.04 -4.31 -1.86
CA GLU A 87 5.88 -3.25 -2.39
C GLU A 87 5.32 -1.93 -1.88
N TYR A 88 6.13 -1.21 -1.12
CA TYR A 88 5.82 0.10 -0.58
C TYR A 88 6.74 1.13 -1.21
N ASN A 89 6.29 2.37 -1.27
CA ASN A 89 7.17 3.51 -1.49
C ASN A 89 7.24 4.34 -0.21
N PHE A 90 8.45 4.69 0.20
CA PHE A 90 8.73 5.50 1.37
C PHE A 90 9.41 6.81 0.98
N LYS A 91 9.10 7.86 1.74
CA LYS A 91 9.80 9.15 1.69
C LYS A 91 10.01 9.61 3.13
N ASN A 92 11.26 9.80 3.52
CA ASN A 92 11.63 10.22 4.88
C ASN A 92 10.98 9.34 5.97
N GLY A 93 10.93 8.02 5.75
CA GLY A 93 10.42 7.04 6.71
C GLY A 93 8.90 6.87 6.71
N LYS A 94 8.15 7.67 5.94
CA LYS A 94 6.69 7.53 5.82
C LYS A 94 6.32 6.93 4.47
N GLU A 95 5.27 6.13 4.43
CA GLU A 95 4.73 5.66 3.15
C GLU A 95 4.26 6.86 2.31
N ASP A 96 4.77 6.95 1.09
CA ASP A 96 4.48 8.02 0.15
C ASP A 96 4.64 7.47 -1.28
N GLY A 97 3.53 7.37 -2.00
CA GLY A 97 3.45 6.83 -3.35
C GLY A 97 2.64 5.53 -3.45
N LEU A 98 2.91 4.77 -4.51
CA LEU A 98 2.18 3.55 -4.82
C LEU A 98 2.58 2.40 -3.88
N CYS A 99 1.59 1.72 -3.34
CA CYS A 99 1.74 0.50 -2.56
C CYS A 99 0.98 -0.63 -3.26
N ILE A 100 1.55 -1.83 -3.25
CA ILE A 100 1.01 -3.01 -3.92
C ILE A 100 1.17 -4.22 -3.00
N GLU A 101 0.13 -5.04 -2.95
CA GLU A 101 0.14 -6.36 -2.33
C GLU A 101 -0.09 -7.44 -3.38
N TRP A 102 0.64 -8.53 -3.25
CA TRP A 102 0.48 -9.74 -4.02
C TRP A 102 0.09 -10.88 -3.11
N SER A 103 -0.80 -11.73 -3.60
CA SER A 103 -1.14 -13.02 -2.99
C SER A 103 0.00 -14.02 -3.21
N GLU A 104 0.03 -15.12 -2.45
CA GLU A 104 1.08 -16.15 -2.56
C GLU A 104 1.08 -16.88 -3.92
N ASN A 105 -0.06 -16.85 -4.63
CA ASN A 105 -0.17 -17.32 -6.01
C ASN A 105 0.53 -16.39 -7.04
N GLY A 106 1.03 -15.22 -6.62
CA GLY A 106 1.73 -14.23 -7.46
C GLY A 106 0.82 -13.20 -8.12
N GLN A 107 -0.50 -13.29 -7.95
CA GLN A 107 -1.45 -12.30 -8.45
C GLN A 107 -1.56 -11.11 -7.49
N LYS A 108 -1.75 -9.91 -8.04
CA LYS A 108 -2.00 -8.71 -7.26
C LYS A 108 -3.32 -8.84 -6.51
N SER A 109 -3.30 -8.68 -5.19
CA SER A 109 -4.51 -8.70 -4.34
C SER A 109 -5.03 -7.28 -4.07
N SER A 110 -4.13 -6.31 -3.92
CA SER A 110 -4.50 -4.92 -3.66
C SER A 110 -3.44 -3.92 -4.16
N GLU A 111 -3.88 -2.70 -4.45
CA GLU A 111 -3.02 -1.54 -4.67
C GLU A 111 -3.68 -0.28 -4.11
N TRP A 112 -2.87 0.63 -3.57
CA TRP A 112 -3.32 1.92 -3.06
C TRP A 112 -2.22 2.97 -3.20
N ILE A 113 -2.61 4.23 -3.17
CA ILE A 113 -1.67 5.33 -3.00
C ILE A 113 -1.65 5.74 -1.52
N SER A 114 -0.45 5.90 -0.97
CA SER A 114 -0.21 6.45 0.36
C SER A 114 0.38 7.85 0.24
N LYS A 115 0.04 8.75 1.15
CA LYS A 115 0.65 10.08 1.27
C LYS A 115 0.84 10.36 2.76
N ASP A 116 2.09 10.63 3.16
CA ASP A 116 2.46 10.87 4.55
C ASP A 116 1.97 9.78 5.53
N GLY A 117 2.00 8.51 5.10
CA GLY A 117 1.55 7.36 5.88
C GLY A 117 0.04 7.12 5.87
N LYS A 118 -0.74 7.89 5.10
CA LYS A 118 -2.20 7.74 5.01
C LYS A 118 -2.62 7.33 3.62
N LYS A 119 -3.59 6.41 3.54
CA LYS A 119 -4.29 6.08 2.30
C LYS A 119 -4.89 7.35 1.69
N ASN A 120 -4.53 7.65 0.45
CA ASN A 120 -4.99 8.85 -0.24
C ASN A 120 -5.16 8.54 -1.73
N GLY A 121 -6.27 8.94 -2.34
CA GLY A 121 -6.59 8.59 -3.72
C GLY A 121 -7.20 7.21 -3.86
N LEU A 122 -6.88 6.52 -4.96
CA LEU A 122 -7.59 5.32 -5.36
C LEU A 122 -7.02 4.04 -4.74
N ILE A 123 -7.89 3.20 -4.21
CA ILE A 123 -7.61 1.83 -3.79
C ILE A 123 -8.36 0.86 -4.70
N THR A 124 -7.64 -0.14 -5.20
CA THR A 124 -8.23 -1.24 -5.96
C THR A 124 -7.85 -2.56 -5.31
N THR A 125 -8.80 -3.49 -5.25
CA THR A 125 -8.57 -4.87 -4.78
C THR A 125 -9.08 -5.86 -5.82
N TRP A 126 -8.50 -7.05 -5.82
CA TRP A 126 -8.85 -8.14 -6.73
C TRP A 126 -9.23 -9.42 -5.98
N TYR A 127 -10.00 -10.27 -6.65
CA TYR A 127 -10.23 -11.64 -6.24
C TYR A 127 -9.06 -12.53 -6.67
N GLU A 128 -8.97 -13.75 -6.12
CA GLU A 128 -7.95 -14.74 -6.49
C GLU A 128 -8.08 -15.25 -7.94
N ASN A 129 -9.21 -14.98 -8.59
CA ASN A 129 -9.40 -15.24 -10.01
C ASN A 129 -8.86 -14.09 -10.91
N GLY A 130 -8.27 -13.05 -10.32
CA GLY A 130 -7.75 -11.87 -11.01
C GLY A 130 -8.80 -10.82 -11.40
N GLN A 131 -10.08 -11.05 -11.13
CA GLN A 131 -11.13 -10.07 -11.38
C GLN A 131 -11.13 -8.97 -10.31
N LYS A 132 -11.59 -7.77 -10.67
CA LYS A 132 -11.69 -6.67 -9.72
C LYS A 132 -12.72 -7.01 -8.65
N LYS A 133 -12.31 -6.90 -7.39
CA LYS A 133 -13.18 -7.08 -6.21
C LYS A 133 -13.78 -5.76 -5.77
N SER A 134 -12.95 -4.72 -5.67
CA SER A 134 -13.44 -3.42 -5.24
C SER A 134 -12.55 -2.26 -5.68
N LYS A 135 -13.15 -1.08 -5.76
CA LYS A 135 -12.50 0.18 -6.12
C LYS A 135 -13.07 1.29 -5.24
N ARG A 136 -12.22 1.93 -4.43
CA ARG A 136 -12.65 2.93 -3.45
C ARG A 136 -11.72 4.14 -3.46
N THR A 137 -12.28 5.34 -3.43
CA THR A 137 -11.50 6.58 -3.29
C THR A 137 -11.38 6.98 -1.82
N PHE A 138 -10.18 7.39 -1.43
CA PHE A 138 -9.87 7.95 -0.13
C PHE A 138 -9.31 9.37 -0.29
N LYS A 139 -9.51 10.18 0.74
CA LYS A 139 -8.88 11.49 0.91
C LYS A 139 -8.42 11.57 2.36
N ASP A 140 -7.14 11.82 2.59
CA ASP A 140 -6.57 11.96 3.95
C ASP A 140 -6.91 10.83 4.94
N GLY A 141 -7.03 9.59 4.43
CA GLY A 141 -7.34 8.39 5.22
C GLY A 141 -8.84 8.08 5.38
N ILE A 142 -9.73 8.98 4.97
CA ILE A 142 -11.19 8.76 4.99
C ILE A 142 -11.74 8.44 3.60
N VAL A 143 -12.85 7.71 3.52
CA VAL A 143 -13.50 7.39 2.25
C VAL A 143 -14.20 8.64 1.73
N ASP A 144 -13.84 9.07 0.52
CA ASP A 144 -14.39 10.27 -0.09
C ASP A 144 -14.47 10.07 -1.60
N GLY A 145 -15.67 10.07 -2.16
CA GLY A 145 -15.97 9.76 -3.55
C GLY A 145 -16.56 8.36 -3.76
N LEU A 146 -16.24 7.74 -4.90
CA LEU A 146 -16.90 6.50 -5.34
C LEU A 146 -16.35 5.27 -4.62
N TYR A 147 -17.28 4.39 -4.23
CA TYR A 147 -16.99 3.02 -3.81
C TYR A 147 -17.78 2.03 -4.66
N ILE A 148 -17.07 1.21 -5.43
CA ILE A 148 -17.65 0.15 -6.27
C ILE A 148 -17.13 -1.19 -5.75
N LYS A 149 -18.03 -2.17 -5.61
CA LYS A 149 -17.69 -3.57 -5.37
C LYS A 149 -18.34 -4.42 -6.46
N TRP A 150 -17.66 -5.49 -6.84
CA TRP A 150 -18.11 -6.45 -7.84
C TRP A 150 -18.18 -7.84 -7.22
N PHE A 151 -19.08 -8.68 -7.74
CA PHE A 151 -19.08 -10.11 -7.51
C PHE A 151 -17.89 -10.78 -8.22
N GLU A 152 -17.61 -12.04 -7.90
CA GLU A 152 -16.53 -12.81 -8.53
C GLU A 152 -16.75 -13.08 -10.03
N ASN A 153 -18.00 -12.98 -10.49
CA ASN A 153 -18.38 -13.07 -11.91
C ASN A 153 -18.16 -11.76 -12.69
N GLY A 154 -17.72 -10.68 -12.02
CA GLY A 154 -17.41 -9.39 -12.62
C GLY A 154 -18.59 -8.42 -12.72
N GLN A 155 -19.80 -8.86 -12.36
CA GLN A 155 -20.96 -7.97 -12.22
C GLN A 155 -20.79 -7.07 -10.99
N LYS A 156 -21.39 -5.88 -11.03
CA LYS A 156 -21.37 -4.99 -9.87
C LYS A 156 -22.23 -5.60 -8.76
N GLU A 157 -21.77 -5.50 -7.54
CA GLU A 157 -22.54 -5.79 -6.33
C GLU A 157 -23.14 -4.51 -5.77
N TYR A 158 -22.32 -3.44 -5.70
CA TYR A 158 -22.82 -2.11 -5.38
C TYR A 158 -21.92 -0.99 -5.89
N LYS A 159 -22.52 0.20 -5.92
CA LYS A 159 -21.90 1.48 -6.23
C LYS A 159 -22.49 2.50 -5.28
N LYS A 160 -21.62 3.09 -4.47
CA LYS A 160 -21.97 4.05 -3.42
C LYS A 160 -21.12 5.30 -3.59
N THR A 161 -21.70 6.44 -3.26
CA THR A 161 -20.97 7.73 -3.23
C THR A 161 -20.82 8.14 -1.78
N TYR A 162 -19.61 8.53 -1.41
CA TYR A 162 -19.27 9.02 -0.09
C TYR A 162 -18.80 10.47 -0.20
N LYS A 163 -19.03 11.22 0.87
CA LYS A 163 -18.45 12.55 1.10
C LYS A 163 -18.07 12.63 2.58
N ASP A 164 -16.83 13.02 2.85
CA ASP A 164 -16.30 13.17 4.20
C ASP A 164 -16.52 11.93 5.12
N GLY A 165 -16.44 10.73 4.53
CA GLY A 165 -16.64 9.45 5.24
C GLY A 165 -18.09 8.96 5.33
N GLU A 166 -19.08 9.77 4.94
CA GLU A 166 -20.50 9.44 5.02
C GLU A 166 -21.10 9.16 3.64
N LEU A 167 -22.16 8.36 3.57
CA LEU A 167 -22.91 8.18 2.32
C LEU A 167 -23.60 9.50 1.94
N ASP A 168 -23.26 10.03 0.77
CA ASP A 168 -23.83 11.25 0.21
C ASP A 168 -23.86 11.11 -1.32
N GLY A 169 -25.07 11.09 -1.89
CA GLY A 169 -25.31 10.89 -3.31
C GLY A 169 -25.87 9.51 -3.65
N LEU A 170 -25.57 9.02 -4.86
CA LEU A 170 -26.18 7.81 -5.42
C LEU A 170 -25.71 6.54 -4.70
N TYR A 171 -26.68 5.69 -4.39
CA TYR A 171 -26.52 4.34 -3.87
C TYR A 171 -27.26 3.37 -4.79
N THR A 172 -26.56 2.37 -5.29
CA THR A 172 -27.15 1.31 -6.10
C THR A 172 -26.57 -0.04 -5.69
N THR A 173 -27.42 -1.06 -5.53
CA THR A 173 -27.04 -2.47 -5.38
C THR A 173 -27.60 -3.28 -6.55
N TRP A 174 -26.98 -4.41 -6.83
CA TRP A 174 -27.37 -5.34 -7.88
C TRP A 174 -27.31 -6.77 -7.35
N TYR A 175 -28.16 -7.62 -7.92
CA TYR A 175 -28.05 -9.07 -7.80
C TYR A 175 -26.87 -9.60 -8.62
N GLU A 176 -26.45 -10.82 -8.33
CA GLU A 176 -25.31 -11.46 -9.00
C GLU A 176 -25.54 -11.66 -10.50
N ASN A 177 -26.80 -11.78 -10.94
CA ASN A 177 -27.19 -11.83 -12.35
C ASN A 177 -27.09 -10.46 -13.08
N GLY A 178 -26.74 -9.38 -12.37
CA GLY A 178 -26.59 -8.03 -12.90
C GLY A 178 -27.88 -7.19 -12.91
N GLN A 179 -29.02 -7.72 -12.46
CA GLN A 179 -30.24 -6.94 -12.27
C GLN A 179 -30.09 -5.99 -11.08
N LYS A 180 -30.62 -4.77 -11.20
CA LYS A 180 -30.64 -3.84 -10.06
C LYS A 180 -31.48 -4.44 -8.94
N GLU A 181 -31.06 -4.26 -7.70
CA GLU A 181 -31.82 -4.66 -6.52
C GLU A 181 -32.44 -3.42 -5.87
N ILE A 182 -31.63 -2.41 -5.59
CA ILE A 182 -32.07 -1.15 -4.97
C ILE A 182 -31.33 0.01 -5.61
N GLU A 183 -32.03 1.11 -5.85
CA GLU A 183 -31.45 2.39 -6.23
C GLU A 183 -32.07 3.51 -5.41
N GLY A 184 -31.23 4.43 -4.93
CA GLY A 184 -31.66 5.57 -4.14
C GLY A 184 -30.54 6.58 -3.94
N THR A 185 -30.82 7.60 -3.15
CA THR A 185 -29.85 8.61 -2.75
C THR A 185 -29.76 8.70 -1.24
N PHE A 186 -28.57 9.03 -0.76
CA PHE A 186 -28.30 9.37 0.63
C PHE A 186 -27.87 10.82 0.73
N LYS A 187 -28.09 11.43 1.90
CA LYS A 187 -27.59 12.75 2.25
C LYS A 187 -27.15 12.72 3.72
N ASP A 188 -25.90 13.11 3.98
CA ASP A 188 -25.31 13.16 5.32
C ASP A 188 -25.55 11.85 6.10
N GLY A 189 -25.22 10.73 5.43
CA GLY A 189 -25.35 9.37 5.97
C GLY A 189 -26.77 8.82 6.04
N LYS A 190 -27.80 9.61 5.74
CA LYS A 190 -29.22 9.22 5.86
C LYS A 190 -29.87 8.95 4.51
N PRO A 191 -30.79 7.98 4.40
CA PRO A 191 -31.59 7.81 3.18
C PRO A 191 -32.35 9.11 2.85
N ASN A 192 -32.19 9.61 1.64
CA ASN A 192 -32.81 10.84 1.16
C ASN A 192 -33.97 10.54 0.19
N LYS A 193 -33.74 9.68 -0.80
CA LYS A 193 -34.77 9.28 -1.77
C LYS A 193 -34.60 7.82 -2.19
N LEU A 194 -35.68 7.05 -2.13
CA LEU A 194 -35.75 5.77 -2.82
C LEU A 194 -36.14 6.01 -4.28
N ILE A 195 -35.35 5.51 -5.22
CA ILE A 195 -35.63 5.59 -6.66
C ILE A 195 -36.35 4.33 -7.12
N GLY A 196 -35.95 3.16 -6.64
CA GLY A 196 -36.65 1.92 -6.93
C GLY A 196 -36.09 0.73 -6.16
N LYS A 197 -36.91 -0.33 -6.10
CA LYS A 197 -36.54 -1.67 -5.63
C LYS A 197 -37.05 -2.65 -6.66
N TRP A 198 -36.24 -3.67 -6.94
CA TRP A 198 -36.58 -4.69 -7.92
C TRP A 198 -36.28 -6.06 -7.32
N ASN A 199 -37.00 -7.07 -7.79
CA ASN A 199 -36.71 -8.47 -7.53
C ASN A 199 -35.60 -8.96 -8.46
N GLU A 200 -35.08 -10.16 -8.20
CA GLU A 200 -33.98 -10.74 -8.97
C GLU A 200 -34.32 -11.01 -10.45
N ASP A 201 -35.61 -11.19 -10.77
CA ASP A 201 -36.12 -11.30 -12.14
C ASP A 201 -36.26 -9.94 -12.87
N GLY A 202 -35.97 -8.84 -12.18
CA GLY A 202 -36.09 -7.47 -12.69
C GLY A 202 -37.48 -6.84 -12.54
N SER A 203 -38.47 -7.57 -12.01
CA SER A 203 -39.78 -6.99 -11.69
C SER A 203 -39.66 -5.95 -10.58
N VAL A 204 -40.48 -4.89 -10.64
CA VAL A 204 -40.52 -3.88 -9.58
C VAL A 204 -41.10 -4.51 -8.31
N LYS A 205 -40.46 -4.26 -7.18
CA LYS A 205 -40.95 -4.70 -5.87
C LYS A 205 -41.97 -3.67 -5.38
N GLU A 206 -43.22 -4.11 -5.22
CA GLU A 206 -44.31 -3.33 -4.61
C GLU A 206 -44.01 -2.95 -3.15
#